data_AF-A0A396I3Z4-F1
#
_entry.id   AF-A0A396I3Z4-F1
#
_cell.length_a   1.000
_cell.length_b   1.000
_cell.length_c   1.000
_cell.angle_alpha   90.00
_cell.angle_beta   90.00
_cell.angle_gamma   90.00
#
_symmetry.space_group_name_H-M   'P 1'
#
loop_
_entity.id
_entity.type
_entity.pdbx_description
1 polymer ?
#
loop_
_entity_poly.entity_id
_entity_poly.type
_entity_poly.pdbx_seq_one_letter_code
_entity_poly.pdbx_strand_id
1 'polypeptide(L)' 'MLLQTGGPYWEVKLGRLDSLTASQEDSDNIMPSPTSNATTLITLFQRFNLTVKDLVALSRSHSIGKARCLSIMTRLYNQ' A
#
# COMPACT_ATOMS: atom_id res chain seq x y z
N MET A 1 15.06 -0.58 7.20
CA MET A 1 14.53 -1.68 6.36
C MET A 1 14.94 -1.54 4.90
N LEU A 2 14.58 -0.46 4.19
CA LEU A 2 14.93 -0.30 2.76
C LEU A 2 16.44 -0.33 2.48
N LEU A 3 17.24 0.37 3.29
CA LEU A 3 18.71 0.34 3.22
C LEU A 3 19.30 -1.06 3.38
N GLN A 4 18.76 -1.86 4.30
CA GLN A 4 19.24 -3.21 4.60
C GLN A 4 18.92 -4.19 3.47
N THR A 5 17.93 -3.88 2.64
CA THR A 5 17.57 -4.65 1.44
C THR A 5 18.19 -4.09 0.15
N GLY A 6 19.18 -3.18 0.26
CA GLY A 6 19.87 -2.57 -0.90
C GLY A 6 19.10 -1.42 -1.56
N GLY A 7 18.08 -0.87 -0.91
CA GLY A 7 17.34 0.31 -1.37
C GLY A 7 18.08 1.63 -1.10
N PRO A 8 17.58 2.75 -1.67
CA PRO A 8 18.21 4.04 -1.51
C PRO A 8 18.18 4.56 -0.07
N TYR A 9 19.12 5.43 0.25
CA TYR A 9 19.08 6.27 1.45
C TYR A 9 18.32 7.56 1.16
N TRP A 10 17.52 8.02 2.11
CA TRP A 10 17.06 9.40 2.17
C TRP A 10 16.77 9.79 3.62
N GLU A 11 16.98 11.07 3.93
CA GLU A 11 16.58 11.64 5.21
C GLU A 11 15.06 11.86 5.20
N VAL A 12 14.38 11.39 6.25
CA VAL A 12 12.92 11.52 6.40
C VAL A 12 12.59 12.71 7.29
N LYS A 13 11.50 13.41 6.98
CA LYS A 13 10.97 14.48 7.85
C LYS A 13 10.47 13.89 9.17
N LEU A 14 10.93 14.45 10.28
CA LEU A 14 10.55 14.07 11.64
C LEU A 14 9.46 15.01 12.20
N GLY A 15 8.91 14.67 13.38
CA GLY A 15 7.93 15.51 14.10
C GLY A 15 6.47 15.05 14.04
N ARG A 16 6.19 13.85 13.52
CA ARG A 16 4.85 13.24 13.67
C ARG A 16 4.64 12.81 15.14
N LEU A 17 3.42 12.98 15.62
CA LEU A 17 2.96 12.54 16.95
C LEU A 17 2.07 11.30 16.82
N ASP A 18 1.99 10.51 17.88
CA ASP A 18 1.14 9.32 17.92
C ASP A 18 -0.33 9.70 18.14
N SER A 19 -1.25 8.96 17.49
CA SER A 19 -2.69 9.13 17.73
C SER A 19 -3.09 8.53 19.08
N LEU A 20 -4.13 9.09 19.70
CA LEU A 20 -4.71 8.56 20.94
C LEU A 20 -5.81 7.51 20.70
N THR A 21 -6.17 7.30 19.43
CA THR A 21 -7.26 6.42 19.01
C THR A 21 -6.88 5.66 17.73
N ALA A 22 -7.65 4.61 17.46
CA ALA A 22 -7.61 3.83 16.22
C ALA A 22 -9.04 3.62 15.71
N SER A 23 -9.19 3.36 14.41
CA SER A 23 -10.48 3.18 13.74
C SER A 23 -10.41 2.00 12.78
N GLN A 24 -11.10 0.91 13.12
CA GLN A 24 -11.21 -0.26 12.25
C GLN A 24 -12.03 0.07 10.99
N GLU A 25 -13.11 0.83 11.15
CA GLU A 25 -13.98 1.25 10.05
C GLU A 25 -13.21 2.08 9.02
N ASP A 26 -12.40 3.05 9.47
CA ASP A 26 -11.58 3.84 8.55
C ASP A 26 -10.57 2.96 7.81
N SER A 27 -9.94 2.00 8.51
CA SER A 27 -9.02 1.05 7.90
C SER A 27 -9.69 0.21 6.82
N ASP A 28 -10.86 -0.37 7.11
CA ASP A 28 -11.62 -1.19 6.17
C ASP A 28 -12.04 -0.41 4.92
N ASN A 29 -12.27 0.91 5.06
CA ASN A 29 -12.66 1.80 3.97
C ASN A 29 -11.49 2.29 3.08
N ILE A 30 -10.24 2.20 3.55
CA ILE A 30 -9.08 2.76 2.83
C ILE A 30 -8.03 1.72 2.43
N MET A 31 -8.11 0.49 2.96
CA MET A 31 -7.17 -0.57 2.60
C MET A 31 -7.61 -1.27 1.31
N PRO A 32 -6.79 -1.22 0.23
CA PRO A 32 -7.18 -1.84 -1.03
C PRO A 32 -7.11 -3.37 -0.97
N SER A 33 -8.04 -4.03 -1.67
CA SER A 33 -8.00 -5.48 -1.86
C SER A 33 -6.87 -5.87 -2.83
N PRO A 34 -6.23 -7.04 -2.67
CA PRO A 34 -5.32 -7.57 -3.70
C PRO A 34 -5.98 -7.80 -5.06
N THR A 35 -7.32 -7.80 -5.13
CA THR A 35 -8.11 -7.92 -6.37
C THR A 35 -8.61 -6.58 -6.92
N SER A 36 -8.26 -5.44 -6.30
CA SER A 36 -8.66 -4.12 -6.77
C SER A 36 -8.10 -3.82 -8.17
N ASN A 37 -8.93 -3.22 -9.03
CA ASN A 37 -8.51 -2.79 -10.36
C ASN A 37 -7.75 -1.45 -10.32
N ALA A 38 -7.12 -1.08 -11.45
CA ALA A 38 -6.32 0.14 -11.54
C ALA A 38 -7.12 1.41 -11.23
N THR A 39 -8.36 1.53 -11.72
CA THR A 39 -9.22 2.70 -11.48
C THR A 39 -9.50 2.87 -9.98
N THR A 40 -9.83 1.79 -9.28
CA THR A 40 -10.05 1.82 -7.82
C THR A 40 -8.79 2.29 -7.08
N LEU A 41 -7.62 1.76 -7.44
CA LEU A 41 -6.36 2.15 -6.82
C LEU A 41 -6.00 3.61 -7.08
N ILE A 42 -6.21 4.10 -8.31
CA ILE A 42 -5.96 5.50 -8.68
C ILE A 42 -6.86 6.43 -7.86
N THR A 43 -8.17 6.16 -7.80
CA THR A 43 -9.13 6.96 -7.02
C THR A 43 -8.78 6.97 -5.54
N LEU A 44 -8.38 5.81 -4.98
CA LEU A 44 -7.97 5.71 -3.59
C LEU A 44 -6.74 6.59 -3.30
N PHE A 45 -5.69 6.50 -4.11
CA PHE A 45 -4.47 7.29 -3.90
C PHE A 45 -4.72 8.79 -4.04
N GLN A 46 -5.59 9.18 -4.98
CA GLN A 46 -5.99 10.58 -5.15
C GLN A 46 -6.68 11.17 -3.91
N ARG A 47 -7.45 10.37 -3.14
CA ARG A 47 -8.05 10.83 -1.86
C ARG A 47 -7.00 11.27 -0.84
N PHE A 48 -5.76 10.78 -0.96
CA PHE A 48 -4.64 11.12 -0.09
C PHE A 48 -3.64 12.08 -0.76
N ASN A 49 -4.07 12.79 -1.82
CA ASN A 49 -3.23 13.69 -2.60
C ASN A 49 -2.00 13.03 -3.23
N LEU A 50 -2.08 11.73 -3.52
CA LEU A 50 -1.03 10.97 -4.21
C LEU A 50 -1.39 10.82 -5.69
N THR A 51 -0.40 11.00 -6.56
CA THR A 51 -0.55 10.90 -8.01
C THR A 51 -0.50 9.44 -8.48
N VAL A 52 -0.86 9.20 -9.75
CA VAL A 52 -0.65 7.88 -10.39
C VAL A 52 0.82 7.47 -10.36
N LYS A 53 1.75 8.43 -10.48
CA LYS A 53 3.19 8.18 -10.37
C LYS A 53 3.56 7.67 -8.98
N ASP A 54 2.96 8.24 -7.94
CA ASP A 54 3.17 7.80 -6.55
C ASP A 54 2.60 6.40 -6.32
N LEU A 55 1.41 6.09 -6.86
CA LEU A 55 0.84 4.74 -6.85
C LEU A 55 1.83 3.71 -7.44
N VAL A 56 2.34 3.97 -8.65
CA VAL A 56 3.30 3.04 -9.30
C VAL A 56 4.60 2.94 -8.51
N ALA A 57 5.15 4.07 -8.04
CA ALA A 57 6.39 4.08 -7.26
C ALA A 57 6.26 3.31 -5.93
N LEU A 58 5.15 3.50 -5.20
CA LEU A 58 4.89 2.84 -3.91
C LEU A 58 4.51 1.36 -4.08
N SER A 59 3.87 0.98 -5.19
CA SER A 59 3.59 -0.43 -5.51
C SER A 59 4.86 -1.27 -5.64
N ARG A 60 6.01 -0.64 -5.92
CA ARG A 60 7.32 -1.32 -5.94
C ARG A 60 7.73 -1.89 -4.58
N SER A 61 7.09 -1.49 -3.49
CA SER A 61 7.28 -2.12 -2.16
C SER A 61 7.04 -3.64 -2.18
N HIS A 62 6.22 -4.14 -3.12
CA HIS A 62 6.01 -5.58 -3.36
C HIS A 62 7.23 -6.30 -3.98
N SER A 63 8.35 -5.60 -4.23
CA SER A 63 9.61 -6.23 -4.65
C SER A 63 10.31 -7.01 -3.52
N ILE A 64 9.83 -6.87 -2.27
CA ILE A 64 10.28 -7.61 -1.10
C ILE A 64 9.06 -8.12 -0.31
N GLY A 65 9.27 -9.12 0.56
CA GLY A 65 8.21 -9.68 1.41
C GLY A 65 7.56 -10.95 0.86
N LYS A 66 6.39 -11.30 1.40
CA LYS A 66 5.59 -12.49 1.05
C LYS A 66 4.11 -12.15 1.08
N ALA A 67 3.30 -12.83 0.27
CA ALA A 67 1.84 -12.78 0.31
C ALA A 67 1.27 -14.12 0.77
N ARG A 68 0.08 -14.10 1.39
CA ARG A 68 -0.66 -15.34 1.71
C ARG A 68 -1.30 -15.89 0.43
N CYS A 69 -1.46 -17.22 0.35
CA CYS A 69 -2.09 -17.87 -0.81
C CYS A 69 -3.47 -17.26 -1.12
N LEU A 70 -4.28 -16.98 -0.09
CA LEU A 70 -5.61 -16.37 -0.21
C LEU A 70 -5.63 -15.08 -1.04
N SER A 71 -4.54 -14.30 -1.04
CA SER A 71 -4.45 -13.05 -1.80
C SER A 71 -4.40 -13.25 -3.32
N ILE A 72 -4.12 -14.47 -3.81
CA ILE A 72 -3.98 -14.76 -5.24
C ILE A 72 -4.93 -15.85 -5.76
N MET A 73 -5.69 -16.51 -4.88
CA MET A 73 -6.54 -17.66 -5.25
C MET A 73 -7.56 -17.30 -6.33
N THR A 74 -8.22 -16.14 -6.24
CA THR A 74 -9.13 -15.65 -7.28
C THR A 74 -8.46 -15.57 -8.65
N ARG A 75 -7.20 -15.16 -8.73
CA ARG A 75 -6.45 -15.10 -9.99
C ARG A 75 -6.10 -16.48 -10.54
N LEU A 76 -5.80 -17.45 -9.66
CA LEU A 76 -5.39 -18.79 -10.08
C LEU A 76 -6.56 -19.70 -10.43
N TYR A 77 -7.68 -19.55 -9.72
CA TYR A 77 -8.80 -20.51 -9.74
C TYR A 77 -10.15 -19.88 -10.09
N ASN A 78 -10.21 -18.58 -10.37
CA ASN A 78 -11.46 -17.84 -10.65
C ASN A 78 -12.53 -18.04 -9.55
N GLN A 79 -12.09 -18.15 -8.29
CA GLN A 79 -12.97 -18.09 -7.11
C GLN A 79 -13.36 -16.65 -6.80
#